data_AF-A0A9D6HP63-F1
#
_entry.id   AF-A0A9D6HP63-F1
#
_cell.length_a   1.000
_cell.length_b   1.000
_cell.length_c   1.000
_cell.angle_alpha   90.00
_cell.angle_beta   90.00
_cell.angle_gamma   90.00
#
_symmetry.space_group_name_H-M   'P 1'
#
loop_
_entity.id
_entity.type
_entity.pdbx_description
1 polymer ?
#
loop_
_entity_poly.entity_id
_entity_poly.type
_entity_poly.pdbx_seq_one_letter_code
_entity_poly.pdbx_strand_id
1 'polypeptide(L)' 'MDLAREEHVRVARRLVAEHPDVGAIVLECTNMPPYAADVQRATGLPVFDIVSLVTLLHGALAAGLPPHPA' A
#
# COMPACT_ATOMS: atom_id res chain seq x y z
N MET A 1 17.21 -4.12 8.71
CA MET A 1 15.89 -3.46 8.62
C MET A 1 16.00 -2.13 7.90
N ASP A 2 16.98 -1.31 8.22
CA ASP A 2 17.11 0.04 7.61
C ASP A 2 17.41 -0.01 6.10
N LEU A 3 18.29 -0.92 5.65
CA LEU A 3 18.55 -1.14 4.22
C LEU A 3 17.28 -1.52 3.44
N ALA A 4 16.42 -2.34 4.04
CA ALA A 4 15.14 -2.70 3.41
C ALA A 4 14.25 -1.46 3.31
N ARG A 5 14.13 -0.67 4.39
CA ARG A 5 13.33 0.58 4.39
C ARG A 5 13.78 1.54 3.28
N GLU A 6 15.09 1.79 3.18
CA GLU A 6 15.67 2.66 2.15
C GLU A 6 15.41 2.13 0.75
N GLU A 7 15.56 0.81 0.55
CA GLU A 7 15.32 0.17 -0.74
C GLU A 7 13.87 0.30 -1.19
N HIS A 8 12.90 0.07 -0.30
CA HIS A 8 11.47 0.24 -0.62
C HIS A 8 11.15 1.68 -1.03
N VAL A 9 11.70 2.66 -0.30
CA VAL A 9 11.53 4.10 -0.62
C VAL A 9 12.15 4.44 -1.97
N ARG A 10 13.36 3.94 -2.23
CA ARG A 10 14.09 4.16 -3.49
C ARG A 10 13.33 3.60 -4.69
N VAL A 11 12.86 2.36 -4.58
CA VAL A 11 12.08 1.70 -5.64
C VAL A 11 10.74 2.39 -5.85
N ALA A 12 10.03 2.77 -4.79
CA ALA A 12 8.76 3.47 -4.91
C ALA A 12 8.89 4.84 -5.60
N ARG A 13 9.93 5.62 -5.25
CA ARG A 13 10.21 6.90 -5.95
C ARG A 13 10.51 6.69 -7.42
N ARG A 14 11.30 5.65 -7.74
CA ARG A 14 11.62 5.30 -9.12
C ARG A 14 10.37 4.94 -9.91
N LEU A 15 9.50 4.09 -9.34
CA LEU A 15 8.23 3.70 -9.95
C LEU A 15 7.38 4.93 -10.34
N VAL A 16 7.20 5.87 -9.40
CA VAL A 16 6.39 7.08 -9.63
C VAL A 16 7.04 8.03 -10.65
N ALA A 17 8.38 8.11 -10.66
CA ALA A 17 9.09 8.92 -11.65
C ALA A 17 8.99 8.34 -13.07
N GLU A 18 9.03 7.00 -13.20
CA GLU A 18 8.90 6.29 -14.48
C GLU A 18 7.44 6.24 -14.97
N HIS A 19 6.46 6.30 -14.06
CA HIS A 19 5.03 6.20 -14.35
C HIS A 19 4.24 7.34 -13.64
N PRO A 20 4.22 8.56 -14.20
CA PRO A 20 3.62 9.72 -13.56
C PRO A 20 2.09 9.65 -13.43
N ASP A 21 1.45 8.69 -14.09
CA ASP A 21 0.01 8.39 -14.02
C ASP A 21 -0.38 7.50 -12.83
N VAL A 22 0.60 6.96 -12.08
CA VAL A 22 0.34 6.15 -10.89
C VAL A 22 -0.36 6.98 -9.81
N GLY A 23 -1.59 6.59 -9.48
CA GLY A 23 -2.41 7.26 -8.46
C GLY A 23 -2.33 6.64 -7.05
N ALA A 24 -1.80 5.42 -6.91
CA ALA A 24 -1.66 4.72 -5.63
C ALA A 24 -0.64 3.57 -5.75
N ILE A 25 -0.13 3.09 -4.62
CA ILE A 25 0.83 1.98 -4.54
C ILE A 25 0.24 0.86 -3.69
N VAL A 26 0.43 -0.39 -4.12
CA VAL A 26 0.07 -1.59 -3.34
C VAL A 26 1.36 -2.33 -2.95
N LEU A 27 1.55 -2.58 -1.65
CA LEU A 27 2.60 -3.45 -1.13
C LEU A 27 2.07 -4.88 -1.03
N GLU A 28 2.42 -5.71 -2.01
CA GLU A 28 1.87 -7.07 -2.14
C GLU A 28 2.39 -8.06 -1.07
N CYS A 29 3.63 -7.91 -0.63
CA CYS A 29 4.24 -8.85 0.30
C CYS A 29 3.84 -8.54 1.73
N THR A 30 3.41 -9.56 2.47
CA THR A 30 2.94 -9.45 3.87
C THR A 30 3.99 -8.93 4.85
N ASN A 31 5.27 -8.92 4.47
CA ASN A 31 6.37 -8.40 5.28
C ASN A 31 6.70 -6.92 5.00
N MET A 32 6.04 -6.30 4.02
CA MET A 32 6.24 -4.90 3.65
C MET A 32 5.40 -3.84 4.41
N PRO A 33 4.30 -4.16 5.13
CA PRO A 33 3.53 -3.16 5.88
C PRO A 33 4.36 -2.22 6.80
N PRO A 34 5.44 -2.67 7.48
CA PRO A 34 6.28 -1.78 8.29
C PRO A 34 6.96 -0.62 7.52
N TYR A 35 6.93 -0.62 6.19
CA TYR A 35 7.52 0.41 5.32
C TYR A 35 6.46 1.29 4.63
N ALA A 36 5.16 0.97 4.76
CA ALA A 36 4.08 1.67 4.05
C ALA A 36 4.08 3.18 4.32
N ALA A 37 4.25 3.58 5.58
CA ALA A 37 4.27 4.98 5.97
C ALA A 37 5.47 5.75 5.37
N ASP A 38 6.64 5.11 5.22
CA ASP A 38 7.79 5.78 4.60
C ASP A 38 7.63 5.94 3.11
N VAL A 39 7.11 4.90 2.45
CA VAL A 39 6.77 4.93 1.03
C VAL A 39 5.76 6.04 0.77
N GLN A 40 4.68 6.10 1.55
CA GLN A 40 3.65 7.13 1.42
C GLN A 40 4.22 8.55 1.59
N ARG A 41 5.06 8.78 2.61
CA ARG A 41 5.73 10.10 2.77
C ARG A 41 6.67 10.42 1.62
N ALA A 42 7.34 9.42 1.07
CA ALA A 42 8.35 9.62 0.03
C ALA A 42 7.76 9.88 -1.36
N THR A 43 6.56 9.36 -1.64
CA THR A 43 5.88 9.49 -2.94
C THR A 43 4.72 10.48 -2.91
N GLY A 44 4.14 10.76 -1.74
CA GLY A 44 2.93 11.56 -1.60
C GLY A 44 1.65 10.85 -2.06
N LEU A 45 1.73 9.56 -2.41
CA LEU A 45 0.61 8.78 -2.92
C LEU A 45 -0.01 7.89 -1.83
N PRO A 46 -1.31 7.56 -1.92
CA PRO A 46 -1.92 6.50 -1.11
C PRO A 46 -1.13 5.18 -1.25
N VAL A 47 -0.88 4.53 -0.11
CA VAL A 47 -0.23 3.22 -0.05
C VAL A 47 -1.17 2.25 0.64
N PHE A 48 -1.41 1.11 0.00
CA PHE A 48 -2.23 0.02 0.52
C PHE A 48 -1.39 -1.23 0.72
N ASP A 49 -1.76 -2.03 1.71
CA ASP A 49 -1.11 -3.29 2.04
C ASP A 49 -2.15 -4.29 2.60
N ILE A 50 -1.68 -5.46 3.06
CA ILE A 50 -2.56 -6.48 3.65
C ILE A 50 -3.33 -5.97 4.88
N VAL A 51 -2.74 -5.08 5.69
CA VAL A 51 -3.41 -4.51 6.88
C VAL A 51 -4.53 -3.58 6.44
N SER A 52 -4.27 -2.76 5.42
CA SER A 52 -5.26 -1.87 4.80
C SER A 52 -6.43 -2.69 4.24
N LEU A 53 -6.14 -3.77 3.50
CA LEU A 53 -7.15 -4.66 2.95
C LEU A 53 -8.03 -5.28 4.05
N VAL A 54 -7.42 -5.87 5.09
CA VAL A 54 -8.16 -6.50 6.18
C VAL A 54 -9.01 -5.47 6.93
N THR A 55 -8.48 -4.26 7.14
CA THR A 55 -9.22 -3.17 7.79
C THR A 55 -10.44 -2.75 6.97
N LEU A 56 -10.27 -2.57 5.66
CA LEU A 56 -11.36 -2.25 4.73
C LEU A 56 -12.42 -3.36 4.69
N LEU A 57 -11.98 -4.62 4.59
CA LEU A 57 -12.88 -5.78 4.57
C LEU A 57 -13.67 -5.91 5.87
N HIS A 58 -12.98 -5.80 7.01
CA HIS A 58 -13.63 -5.84 8.32
C HIS A 58 -14.67 -4.71 8.45
N GLY A 59 -14.33 -3.48 8.03
CA GLY A 59 -15.25 -2.35 8.03
C GLY A 59 -16.48 -2.57 7.14
N ALA A 60 -16.28 -3.14 5.94
CA ALA A 60 -17.38 -3.44 5.02
C ALA A 60 -18.35 -4.49 5.61
N LEU A 61 -17.81 -5.55 6.21
CA LEU A 61 -18.61 -6.59 6.86
C LEU A 61 -19.37 -6.04 8.08
N ALA A 62 -18.71 -5.22 8.91
CA ALA A 62 -19.36 -4.56 10.05
C ALA A 62 -20.49 -3.61 9.61
N ALA A 63 -20.39 -3.03 8.41
CA ALA A 63 -21.43 -2.20 7.80
C ALA A 63 -22.54 -3.01 7.09
N GLY A 64 -22.48 -4.34 7.10
CA GLY A 64 -23.47 -5.21 6.45
C GLY A 64 -23.40 -5.22 4.93
N LEU A 65 -22.28 -4.80 4.33
CA LEU A 65 -22.09 -4.84 2.88
C LEU A 65 -21.78 -6.29 2.44
N PRO A 66 -22.63 -6.93 1.62
CA PRO A 66 -22.37 -8.28 1.16
C PRO A 66 -21.24 -8.30 0.11
N PRO A 67 -20.52 -9.42 -0.03
CA PRO A 67 -19.62 -9.61 -1.16
C PRO A 67 -20.40 -9.56 -2.47
N HIS A 68 -19.73 -9.16 -3.56
CA HIS A 68 -20.33 -9.27 -4.88
C HIS A 68 -20.64 -10.76 -5.17
N PRO A 69 -21.83 -11.09 -5.69
CA PRO A 69 -22.14 -12.45 -6.09
C PRO A 69 -21.14 -12.92 -7.15
N ALA A 70 -20.68 -14.17 -7.03
CA ALA A 70 -19.73 -14.79 -7.96
C ALA A 70 -20.33 -15.04 -9.34
#